data_AF-A0A955Y253-F1
#
_entry.id   AF-A0A955Y253-F1
#
_cell.length_a   1.000
_cell.length_b   1.000
_cell.length_c   1.000
_cell.angle_alpha   90.00
_cell.angle_beta   90.00
_cell.angle_gamma   90.00
#
_symmetry.space_group_name_H-M   'P 1'
#
loop_
_entity.id
_entity.type
_entity.pdbx_description
1 polymer ?
#
loop_
_entity_poly.entity_id
_entity_poly.type
_entity_poly.pdbx_seq_one_letter_code
_entity_poly.pdbx_strand_id
1 'polypeptide(L)'
;MRTVVLYAALLGVAMVGSYLSWTAKDTGAVVAEEVPVYRASAGDVKALAFHSEDVDVRVERREDDRGAYAWIEVEERKDPTKPAKVDDEAPPEEDEEAPEEAPAAPEAPPAEPVVTKSAFTGGEKALGLFETYEPLMARREIDSSLANTPSFGFDTPEGTVTVTRKSGGEETLVIGASTYGTRDRYAKAGDKLFLLADTKVRPLQFAATRLRERRLHPWLEADVDGVDVTRDGQLLAIEQRNKDDRAKAFWARSGEENEDATAATWVEKVLRLKASA
;
A
#
# COMPACT_ATOMS: atom_id res chain seq x y z
N MET A 1 60.60 -7.58 -12.34
CA MET A 1 59.51 -7.02 -13.16
C MET A 1 58.22 -7.86 -13.09
N ARG A 2 58.25 -9.18 -13.30
CA ARG A 2 57.03 -10.04 -13.25
C ARG A 2 56.24 -9.95 -11.93
N THR A 3 56.92 -9.89 -10.79
CA THR A 3 56.29 -9.73 -9.47
C THR A 3 55.62 -8.38 -9.28
N VAL A 4 56.25 -7.29 -9.73
CA VAL A 4 55.68 -5.93 -9.67
C VAL A 4 54.41 -5.81 -10.52
N VAL A 5 54.41 -6.43 -11.71
CA VAL A 5 53.21 -6.50 -12.58
C VAL A 5 52.09 -7.29 -11.91
N LEU A 6 52.42 -8.37 -11.21
CA LEU A 6 51.43 -9.21 -10.52
C LEU A 6 50.79 -8.49 -9.32
N TYR A 7 51.58 -7.74 -8.55
CA TYR A 7 51.05 -6.91 -7.47
C TYR A 7 50.23 -5.72 -7.97
N ALA A 8 50.64 -5.08 -9.08
CA ALA A 8 49.86 -4.02 -9.70
C ALA A 8 48.51 -4.53 -10.23
N ALA A 9 48.48 -5.74 -10.80
CA ALA A 9 47.23 -6.38 -11.24
C ALA A 9 46.31 -6.71 -10.06
N LEU A 10 46.85 -7.28 -8.98
CA LEU A 10 46.09 -7.56 -7.75
C LEU A 10 45.52 -6.30 -7.11
N LEU A 11 46.31 -5.21 -7.08
CA LEU A 11 45.85 -3.91 -6.57
C LEU A 11 44.71 -3.36 -7.44
N GLY A 12 44.83 -3.47 -8.77
CA GLY A 12 43.77 -3.07 -9.70
C GLY A 12 42.47 -3.83 -9.46
N VAL A 13 42.54 -5.16 -9.29
CA VAL A 13 41.37 -5.99 -8.97
C VAL A 13 40.76 -5.62 -7.61
N ALA A 14 41.58 -5.37 -6.59
CA ALA A 14 41.11 -4.96 -5.28
C ALA A 14 40.43 -3.58 -5.30
N MET A 15 40.99 -2.62 -6.03
CA MET A 15 40.39 -1.29 -6.19
C MET A 15 39.08 -1.34 -6.96
N VAL A 16 38.99 -2.13 -8.03
CA VAL A 16 37.72 -2.34 -8.76
C VAL A 16 36.69 -3.05 -7.87
N GLY A 17 37.09 -4.09 -7.13
CA GLY A 17 36.22 -4.77 -6.18
C GLY A 17 35.70 -3.83 -5.09
N SER A 18 36.56 -2.97 -4.55
CA SER A 18 36.18 -1.95 -3.57
C SER A 18 35.25 -0.89 -4.17
N TYR A 19 35.50 -0.45 -5.40
CA TYR A 19 34.65 0.53 -6.07
C TYR A 19 33.27 -0.03 -6.39
N LEU A 20 33.20 -1.27 -6.87
CA LEU A 20 31.94 -1.98 -7.10
C LEU A 20 31.18 -2.23 -5.80
N SER A 21 31.88 -2.59 -4.72
CA SER A 21 31.27 -2.75 -3.39
C SER A 21 30.79 -1.42 -2.80
N TRP A 22 31.48 -0.31 -3.08
CA TRP A 22 31.11 1.03 -2.58
C TRP A 22 30.00 1.69 -3.40
N THR A 23 29.93 1.41 -4.70
CA THR A 23 28.86 1.90 -5.60
C THR A 23 27.65 0.99 -5.65
N ALA A 24 27.77 -0.25 -5.18
CA ALA A 24 26.62 -1.03 -4.77
C ALA A 24 25.87 -0.20 -3.72
N LYS A 25 24.68 0.29 -4.07
CA LYS A 25 23.82 1.02 -3.14
C LYS A 25 23.71 0.18 -1.88
N ASP A 26 24.17 0.74 -0.76
CA ASP A 26 23.88 0.22 0.56
C ASP A 26 22.36 0.01 0.66
N THR A 27 21.92 -1.24 0.50
CA THR A 27 20.67 -1.73 1.08
C THR A 27 20.84 -1.98 2.58
N GLY A 28 21.82 -1.32 3.20
CA GLY A 28 21.96 -1.12 4.63
C GLY A 28 20.87 -0.19 5.17
N ALA A 29 19.61 -0.54 4.95
CA ALA A 29 18.70 -0.47 6.07
C ALA A 29 19.24 -1.47 7.09
N VAL A 30 19.24 -1.11 8.38
CA VAL A 30 19.16 -2.13 9.41
C VAL A 30 17.84 -2.84 9.13
N VAL A 31 17.86 -3.84 8.25
CA VAL A 31 16.76 -4.75 8.04
C VAL A 31 16.70 -5.46 9.38
N ALA A 32 15.81 -4.99 10.27
CA ALA A 32 15.32 -5.82 11.35
C ALA A 32 15.09 -7.18 10.72
N GLU A 33 15.78 -8.23 11.17
CA GLU A 33 15.78 -9.55 10.54
C GLU A 33 14.34 -10.00 10.31
N GLU A 34 13.79 -9.69 9.15
CA GLU A 34 12.40 -9.99 8.85
C GLU A 34 12.33 -11.50 8.60
N VAL A 35 11.33 -12.13 9.22
CA VAL A 35 11.15 -13.58 9.17
C VAL A 35 10.03 -13.87 8.18
N PRO A 36 10.23 -14.77 7.20
CA PRO A 36 9.17 -15.13 6.27
C PRO A 36 8.04 -15.86 7.01
N VAL A 37 6.82 -15.33 6.89
CA VAL A 37 5.61 -16.04 7.35
C VAL A 37 5.35 -17.23 6.43
N TYR A 38 5.41 -16.96 5.13
CA TYR A 38 5.43 -17.96 4.07
C TYR A 38 6.22 -17.43 2.87
N ARG A 39 6.56 -18.32 1.93
CA ARG A 39 7.24 -17.94 0.69
C ARG A 39 6.30 -18.13 -0.48
N ALA A 40 5.95 -17.03 -1.15
CA ALA A 40 5.27 -17.02 -2.43
C ALA A 40 6.18 -16.32 -3.46
N SER A 41 6.24 -16.86 -4.66
CA SER A 41 7.02 -16.27 -5.76
C SER A 41 6.31 -15.05 -6.32
N ALA A 42 7.06 -14.16 -6.99
CA ALA A 42 6.46 -13.03 -7.70
C ALA A 42 5.38 -13.51 -8.68
N GLY A 43 4.19 -12.92 -8.57
CA GLY A 43 3.02 -13.26 -9.37
C GLY A 43 2.25 -14.51 -8.94
N ASP A 44 2.64 -15.20 -7.86
CA ASP A 44 1.96 -16.42 -7.38
C ASP A 44 0.69 -16.11 -6.55
N VAL A 45 0.59 -14.95 -5.89
CA VAL A 45 -0.63 -14.57 -5.17
C VAL A 45 -1.70 -14.13 -6.18
N LYS A 46 -2.78 -14.90 -6.23
CA LYS A 46 -3.95 -14.68 -7.09
C LYS A 46 -4.94 -13.71 -6.46
N ALA A 47 -5.22 -13.91 -5.18
CA ALA A 47 -6.20 -13.13 -4.45
C ALA A 47 -5.82 -12.99 -2.97
N LEU A 48 -6.24 -11.87 -2.39
CA LEU A 48 -6.20 -11.59 -0.96
C LEU A 48 -7.64 -11.36 -0.51
N ALA A 49 -8.02 -11.93 0.63
CA ALA A 49 -9.28 -11.62 1.28
C ALA A 49 -9.01 -11.18 2.72
N PHE A 50 -9.79 -10.22 3.21
CA PHE A 50 -9.81 -9.82 4.60
C PHE A 50 -11.23 -9.89 5.11
N HIS A 51 -11.43 -10.59 6.21
CA HIS A 51 -12.70 -10.71 6.90
C HIS A 51 -12.59 -10.15 8.31
N SER A 52 -13.54 -9.33 8.72
CA SER A 52 -13.70 -8.84 10.09
C SER A 52 -15.18 -8.64 10.39
N GLU A 53 -15.50 -8.26 11.63
CA GLU A 53 -16.88 -7.93 12.02
C GLU A 53 -17.48 -6.82 11.13
N ASP A 54 -16.71 -5.74 10.93
CA ASP A 54 -17.18 -4.50 10.31
C ASP A 54 -16.97 -4.45 8.78
N VAL A 55 -16.01 -5.22 8.24
CA VAL A 55 -15.68 -5.18 6.82
C VAL A 55 -15.23 -6.52 6.26
N ASP A 56 -15.70 -6.83 5.05
CA ASP A 56 -15.23 -7.89 4.19
C ASP A 56 -14.61 -7.29 2.92
N VAL A 57 -13.43 -7.77 2.56
CA VAL A 57 -12.68 -7.30 1.39
C VAL A 57 -12.16 -8.48 0.60
N ARG A 58 -12.28 -8.41 -0.71
CA ARG A 58 -11.63 -9.33 -1.64
C ARG A 58 -10.89 -8.53 -2.70
N VAL A 59 -9.58 -8.76 -2.80
CA VAL A 59 -8.68 -8.16 -3.80
C VAL A 59 -8.22 -9.29 -4.72
N GLU A 60 -8.56 -9.21 -6.00
CA GLU A 60 -8.17 -10.20 -7.00
C GLU A 60 -7.26 -9.58 -8.06
N ARG A 61 -6.22 -10.30 -8.46
CA ARG A 61 -5.46 -9.94 -9.65
C ARG A 61 -6.21 -10.41 -10.89
N ARG A 62 -6.54 -9.47 -11.78
CA ARG A 62 -7.18 -9.71 -13.08
C ARG A 62 -6.29 -9.15 -14.20
N GLU A 63 -6.58 -9.56 -15.41
CA GLU A 63 -5.87 -9.13 -16.62
C GLU A 63 -6.89 -8.96 -17.73
N ASP A 64 -6.76 -7.87 -18.48
CA ASP A 64 -7.55 -7.58 -19.67
C ASP A 64 -6.63 -7.13 -20.82
N ASP A 65 -7.21 -6.70 -21.94
CA ASP A 65 -6.46 -6.23 -23.12
C ASP A 65 -5.56 -5.01 -22.85
N ARG A 66 -5.72 -4.34 -21.70
CA ARG A 66 -4.93 -3.17 -21.26
C ARG A 66 -3.89 -3.52 -20.20
N GLY A 67 -3.85 -4.76 -19.74
CA GLY A 67 -2.86 -5.29 -18.82
C GLY A 67 -3.43 -5.77 -17.49
N ALA A 68 -2.53 -6.04 -16.54
CA ALA A 68 -2.91 -6.53 -15.22
C ALA A 68 -3.47 -5.40 -14.34
N TYR A 69 -4.55 -5.68 -13.62
CA TYR A 69 -5.17 -4.77 -12.67
C TYR A 69 -5.65 -5.52 -11.43
N ALA A 70 -5.88 -4.78 -10.35
CA ALA A 70 -6.53 -5.32 -9.14
C ALA A 70 -8.03 -5.02 -9.19
N TRP A 71 -8.87 -6.03 -8.97
CA TRP A 71 -10.30 -5.84 -8.74
C TRP A 71 -10.59 -5.98 -7.25
N ILE A 72 -11.32 -5.03 -6.67
CA ILE A 72 -11.64 -5.01 -5.24
C ILE A 72 -13.15 -5.03 -5.06
N GLU A 73 -13.59 -5.93 -4.20
CA GLU A 73 -14.95 -6.00 -3.68
C GLU A 73 -14.88 -5.72 -2.18
N VAL A 74 -15.72 -4.80 -1.69
CA VAL A 74 -15.81 -4.41 -0.29
C VAL A 74 -17.26 -4.50 0.15
N GLU A 75 -17.50 -5.14 1.29
CA GLU A 75 -18.77 -5.13 2.02
C GLU A 75 -18.52 -4.56 3.41
N GLU A 76 -19.03 -3.35 3.67
CA GLU A 76 -18.97 -2.69 4.98
C GLU A 76 -20.28 -2.93 5.73
N ARG A 77 -20.18 -3.24 7.03
CA ARG A 77 -21.30 -3.41 7.95
C ARG A 77 -21.19 -2.34 9.02
N LYS A 78 -22.21 -1.49 9.12
CA LYS A 78 -22.30 -0.47 10.15
C LYS A 78 -23.44 -0.79 11.09
N ASP A 79 -23.11 -1.06 12.33
CA ASP A 79 -24.10 -1.10 13.41
C ASP A 79 -24.40 0.35 13.83
N PRO A 80 -25.63 0.86 13.62
CA PRO A 80 -25.98 2.23 13.96
C PRO A 80 -25.94 2.52 15.48
N THR A 81 -25.81 1.49 16.33
CA THR A 81 -25.76 1.63 17.79
C THR A 81 -24.33 1.69 18.37
N LYS A 82 -23.30 1.32 17.60
CA LYS A 82 -21.89 1.44 18.02
C LYS A 82 -21.33 2.81 17.63
N PRO A 83 -20.64 3.54 18.53
CA PRO A 83 -19.93 4.76 18.14
C PRO A 83 -18.89 4.43 17.07
N ALA A 84 -18.76 5.30 16.06
CA ALA A 84 -17.75 5.14 15.02
C ALA A 84 -16.37 5.04 15.66
N LYS A 85 -15.63 3.96 15.40
CA LYS A 85 -14.23 3.85 15.82
C LYS A 85 -13.47 5.03 15.23
N VAL A 86 -13.06 5.96 16.09
CA VAL A 86 -12.26 7.13 15.70
C VAL A 86 -10.90 6.61 15.27
N ASP A 87 -10.51 6.88 14.02
CA ASP A 87 -9.15 6.61 13.55
C ASP A 87 -8.17 7.41 14.43
N ASP A 88 -7.29 6.72 15.16
CA ASP A 88 -6.20 7.30 15.97
C ASP A 88 -5.18 8.06 15.08
N GLU A 89 -5.55 9.27 14.65
CA GLU A 89 -4.70 10.20 13.92
C GLU A 89 -4.92 11.68 14.32
N ALA A 90 -5.58 11.95 15.46
CA ALA A 90 -5.69 13.29 16.05
C ALA A 90 -4.81 13.43 17.31
N PRO A 91 -4.11 14.58 17.54
CA PRO A 91 -3.38 14.82 18.79
C PRO A 91 -4.37 14.93 19.97
N PRO A 92 -3.95 14.64 21.20
CA PRO A 92 -4.84 14.69 22.35
C PRO A 92 -5.16 16.16 22.65
N GLU A 93 -6.44 16.54 22.58
CA GLU A 93 -6.94 17.68 23.32
C GLU A 93 -7.44 17.17 24.68
N GLU A 94 -6.82 17.72 25.73
CA GLU A 94 -7.20 17.54 27.12
C GLU A 94 -8.56 18.23 27.39
N ASP A 95 -9.33 17.62 28.29
CA ASP A 95 -10.34 18.21 29.16
C ASP A 95 -11.61 18.85 28.53
N GLU A 96 -12.79 18.25 28.74
CA GLU A 96 -13.72 18.63 29.84
C GLU A 96 -15.13 18.03 29.69
N GLU A 97 -15.66 17.62 30.85
CA GLU A 97 -17.06 17.51 31.28
C GLU A 97 -18.01 16.44 30.70
N ALA A 98 -18.40 15.53 31.60
CA ALA A 98 -19.49 14.59 31.45
C ALA A 98 -20.86 15.31 31.51
N PRO A 99 -21.82 15.00 30.61
CA PRO A 99 -23.20 15.40 30.81
C PRO A 99 -23.98 14.38 31.65
N GLU A 100 -24.77 14.90 32.58
CA GLU A 100 -25.77 14.23 33.43
C GLU A 100 -26.69 13.26 32.68
N GLU A 101 -27.05 12.17 33.38
CA GLU A 101 -28.04 11.17 32.96
C GLU A 101 -29.41 11.82 32.66
N ALA A 102 -29.82 11.79 31.38
CA ALA A 102 -31.20 12.01 30.97
C ALA A 102 -32.01 10.69 31.11
N PRO A 103 -33.30 10.75 31.49
CA PRO A 103 -34.09 9.56 31.79
C PRO A 103 -34.33 8.70 30.54
N ALA A 104 -34.24 7.39 30.72
CA ALA A 104 -34.37 6.37 29.69
C ALA A 104 -35.69 6.50 28.91
N ALA A 105 -35.58 6.84 27.62
CA ALA A 105 -36.64 6.65 26.64
C ALA A 105 -36.78 5.15 26.31
N PRO A 106 -37.99 4.66 26.00
CA PRO A 106 -38.23 3.24 25.74
C PRO A 106 -37.38 2.72 24.58
N GLU A 107 -36.72 1.57 24.78
CA GLU A 107 -35.91 0.86 23.78
C GLU A 107 -36.69 0.67 22.48
N ALA A 108 -36.22 1.37 21.43
CA ALA A 108 -36.58 1.02 20.07
C ALA A 108 -36.01 -0.37 19.73
N PRO A 109 -36.70 -1.20 18.92
CA PRO A 109 -36.19 -2.50 18.50
C PRO A 109 -34.79 -2.35 17.85
N PRO A 110 -33.87 -3.32 18.05
CA PRO A 110 -32.52 -3.23 17.52
C PRO A 110 -32.56 -3.03 16.01
N ALA A 111 -32.01 -1.92 15.54
CA ALA A 111 -31.92 -1.61 14.12
C ALA A 111 -30.95 -2.61 13.46
N GLU A 112 -31.38 -3.22 12.35
CA GLU A 112 -30.54 -4.13 11.58
C GLU A 112 -29.28 -3.39 11.06
N PRO A 113 -28.11 -4.05 11.02
CA PRO A 113 -26.88 -3.42 10.56
C PRO A 113 -27.00 -3.00 9.10
N VAL A 114 -26.56 -1.78 8.78
CA VAL A 114 -26.57 -1.25 7.42
C VAL A 114 -25.39 -1.85 6.65
N VAL A 115 -25.67 -2.63 5.63
CA VAL A 115 -24.66 -3.25 4.75
C VAL A 115 -24.48 -2.43 3.48
N THR A 116 -23.26 -1.97 3.23
CA THR A 116 -22.88 -1.25 2.00
C THR A 116 -21.92 -2.10 1.18
N LYS A 117 -22.29 -2.42 -0.05
CA LYS A 117 -21.43 -3.16 -0.99
C LYS A 117 -20.89 -2.23 -2.06
N SER A 118 -19.59 -2.36 -2.36
CA SER A 118 -18.96 -1.63 -3.45
C SER A 118 -17.94 -2.51 -4.17
N ALA A 119 -17.77 -2.28 -5.46
CA ALA A 119 -16.73 -2.93 -6.25
C ALA A 119 -16.07 -1.88 -7.15
N PHE A 120 -14.73 -1.94 -7.25
CA PHE A 120 -13.96 -0.95 -8.00
C PHE A 120 -12.58 -1.49 -8.41
N THR A 121 -12.00 -0.84 -9.40
CA THR A 121 -10.63 -1.11 -9.83
C THR A 121 -9.63 -0.52 -8.82
N GLY A 122 -8.60 -1.28 -8.51
CA GLY A 122 -7.53 -0.90 -7.61
C GLY A 122 -6.46 -0.07 -8.29
N GLY A 123 -5.98 0.94 -7.57
CA GLY A 123 -4.84 1.72 -8.02
C GLY A 123 -3.51 1.05 -7.67
N GLU A 124 -2.43 1.82 -7.78
CA GLU A 124 -1.06 1.36 -7.51
C GLU A 124 -0.89 0.71 -6.13
N LYS A 125 -1.55 1.24 -5.09
CA LYS A 125 -1.53 0.65 -3.74
C LYS A 125 -2.14 -0.76 -3.69
N ALA A 126 -3.15 -1.04 -4.50
CA ALA A 126 -3.75 -2.37 -4.58
C ALA A 126 -2.85 -3.36 -5.31
N LEU A 127 -2.07 -2.91 -6.30
CA LEU A 127 -1.06 -3.74 -6.96
C LEU A 127 0.13 -4.02 -6.04
N GLY A 128 0.64 -3.00 -5.35
CA GLY A 128 1.73 -3.13 -4.37
C GLY A 128 1.37 -3.99 -3.15
N LEU A 129 0.07 -4.22 -2.88
CA LEU A 129 -0.35 -5.21 -1.90
C LEU A 129 0.09 -6.62 -2.28
N PHE A 130 0.06 -6.98 -3.56
CA PHE A 130 0.50 -8.32 -3.94
C PHE A 130 2.01 -8.50 -3.74
N GLU A 131 2.82 -7.50 -4.08
CA GLU A 131 4.27 -7.51 -3.83
C GLU A 131 4.58 -7.69 -2.35
N THR A 132 3.76 -7.08 -1.49
CA THR A 132 3.85 -7.18 -0.04
C THR A 132 3.58 -8.60 0.49
N TYR A 133 2.84 -9.40 -0.25
CA TYR A 133 2.47 -10.78 0.07
C TYR A 133 3.27 -11.82 -0.75
N GLU A 134 4.24 -11.37 -1.56
CA GLU A 134 5.07 -12.19 -2.48
C GLU A 134 6.58 -11.98 -2.26
N PRO A 135 7.18 -12.42 -1.13
CA PRO A 135 6.59 -13.18 -0.02
C PRO A 135 6.08 -12.28 1.12
N LEU A 136 5.22 -12.84 1.99
CA LEU A 136 4.84 -12.15 3.22
C LEU A 136 5.93 -12.30 4.31
N MET A 137 6.50 -11.17 4.69
CA MET A 137 7.50 -11.05 5.74
C MET A 137 6.91 -10.45 7.03
N ALA A 138 7.32 -10.99 8.17
CA ALA A 138 7.03 -10.48 9.50
C ALA A 138 8.27 -9.78 10.09
N ARG A 139 8.07 -8.86 11.03
CA ARG A 139 9.19 -8.23 11.76
C ARG A 139 9.95 -9.24 12.61
N ARG A 140 9.24 -10.22 13.16
CA ARG A 140 9.79 -11.34 13.95
C ARG A 140 8.74 -12.44 14.14
N GLU A 141 9.23 -13.65 14.38
CA GLU A 141 8.46 -14.75 14.98
C GLU A 141 8.44 -14.57 16.50
N ILE A 142 7.33 -14.91 17.13
CA ILE A 142 7.12 -14.89 18.58
C ILE A 142 6.96 -16.33 19.05
N ASP A 143 7.39 -16.63 20.27
CA ASP A 143 7.15 -17.94 20.89
C ASP A 143 5.65 -18.29 20.86
N SER A 144 5.33 -19.42 20.22
CA SER A 144 3.96 -19.89 20.06
C SER A 144 3.32 -20.32 21.38
N SER A 145 4.11 -20.57 22.44
CA SER A 145 3.55 -20.83 23.77
C SER A 145 2.78 -19.63 24.35
N LEU A 146 3.01 -18.43 23.80
CA LEU A 146 2.33 -17.19 24.18
C LEU A 146 1.04 -16.94 23.36
N ALA A 147 0.63 -17.89 22.52
CA ALA A 147 -0.56 -17.75 21.66
C ALA A 147 -1.87 -17.46 22.41
N ASN A 148 -1.95 -17.81 23.70
CA ASN A 148 -3.13 -17.60 24.56
C ASN A 148 -2.98 -16.38 25.48
N THR A 149 -1.95 -15.54 25.27
CA THR A 149 -1.80 -14.30 26.03
C THR A 149 -2.93 -13.33 25.64
N PRO A 150 -3.81 -12.91 26.57
CA PRO A 150 -4.99 -12.10 26.25
C PRO A 150 -4.66 -10.78 25.54
N SER A 151 -3.51 -10.17 25.87
CA SER A 151 -3.05 -8.92 25.24
C SER A 151 -2.71 -9.06 23.75
N PHE A 152 -2.61 -10.29 23.22
CA PHE A 152 -2.43 -10.52 21.79
C PHE A 152 -3.75 -10.51 21.02
N GLY A 153 -4.91 -10.54 21.71
CA GLY A 153 -6.22 -10.30 21.09
C GLY A 153 -6.70 -11.40 20.13
N PHE A 154 -6.33 -12.66 20.36
CA PHE A 154 -6.80 -13.78 19.52
C PHE A 154 -8.13 -14.39 19.99
N ASP A 155 -8.61 -14.05 21.19
CA ASP A 155 -9.94 -14.45 21.67
C ASP A 155 -11.06 -13.65 20.97
N THR A 156 -10.74 -12.40 20.60
CA THR A 156 -11.56 -11.52 19.77
C THR A 156 -10.68 -10.94 18.64
N PRO A 157 -10.41 -11.73 17.59
CA PRO A 157 -9.55 -11.30 16.48
C PRO A 157 -10.06 -10.02 15.82
N GLU A 158 -9.13 -9.17 15.38
CA GLU A 158 -9.48 -7.97 14.60
C GLU A 158 -9.81 -8.29 13.14
N GLY A 159 -9.42 -9.47 12.67
CA GLY A 159 -9.82 -9.99 11.38
C GLY A 159 -9.00 -11.20 10.96
N THR A 160 -9.27 -11.69 9.76
CA THR A 160 -8.56 -12.81 9.14
C THR A 160 -8.14 -12.41 7.74
N VAL A 161 -6.86 -12.58 7.42
CA VAL A 161 -6.35 -12.43 6.06
C VAL A 161 -6.20 -13.81 5.44
N THR A 162 -6.80 -14.00 4.27
CA THR A 162 -6.66 -15.20 3.46
C THR A 162 -5.89 -14.87 2.18
N VAL A 163 -4.89 -15.68 1.86
CA VAL A 163 -4.04 -15.53 0.68
C VAL A 163 -4.25 -16.74 -0.22
N THR A 164 -4.80 -16.53 -1.41
CA THR A 164 -5.00 -17.60 -2.40
C THR A 164 -3.88 -17.58 -3.43
N ARG A 165 -3.17 -18.71 -3.59
CA ARG A 165 -2.09 -18.84 -4.58
C ARG A 165 -2.58 -19.38 -5.92
N LYS A 166 -1.88 -19.03 -7.00
CA LYS A 166 -2.11 -19.55 -8.35
C LYS A 166 -1.70 -21.01 -8.45
N SER A 167 -0.64 -21.41 -7.76
CA SER A 167 -0.15 -22.80 -7.70
C SER A 167 -1.13 -23.80 -7.07
N GLY A 168 -2.23 -23.31 -6.47
CA GLY A 168 -3.03 -24.07 -5.52
C GLY A 168 -2.44 -23.95 -4.12
N GLY A 169 -3.30 -23.74 -3.12
CA GLY A 169 -2.92 -23.46 -1.75
C GLY A 169 -3.54 -22.17 -1.22
N GLU A 170 -3.84 -22.18 0.07
CA GLU A 170 -4.38 -21.04 0.80
C GLU A 170 -3.56 -20.87 2.09
N GLU A 171 -3.18 -19.64 2.39
CA GLU A 171 -2.56 -19.28 3.67
C GLU A 171 -3.54 -18.40 4.43
N THR A 172 -3.84 -18.76 5.67
CA THR A 172 -4.74 -18.00 6.54
C THR A 172 -3.95 -17.39 7.69
N LEU A 173 -4.14 -16.10 7.92
CA LEU A 173 -3.59 -15.35 9.03
C LEU A 173 -4.70 -14.80 9.90
N VAL A 174 -4.76 -15.23 11.16
CA VAL A 174 -5.66 -14.62 12.15
C VAL A 174 -4.95 -13.41 12.74
N ILE A 175 -5.56 -12.23 12.61
CA ILE A 175 -5.01 -10.95 13.07
C ILE A 175 -5.56 -10.64 14.45
N GLY A 176 -4.65 -10.44 15.40
CA GLY A 176 -4.95 -10.05 16.77
C GLY A 176 -4.79 -8.54 17.01
N ALA A 177 -4.57 -8.20 18.27
CA ALA A 177 -4.40 -6.82 18.73
C ALA A 177 -3.17 -6.12 18.14
N SER A 178 -3.17 -4.79 18.19
CA SER A 178 -1.98 -3.97 17.90
C SER A 178 -1.03 -3.90 19.09
N THR A 179 0.26 -3.74 18.79
CA THR A 179 1.25 -3.31 19.78
C THR A 179 1.14 -1.82 20.05
N TYR A 180 1.47 -1.43 21.28
CA TYR A 180 1.59 -0.02 21.64
C TYR A 180 2.66 0.70 20.81
N GLY A 181 2.40 1.94 20.42
CA GLY A 181 3.32 2.79 19.65
C GLY A 181 3.30 2.53 18.14
N THR A 182 3.90 1.43 17.67
CA THR A 182 4.06 1.16 16.22
C THR A 182 2.78 0.69 15.52
N ARG A 183 1.77 0.27 16.30
CA ARG A 183 0.52 -0.35 15.81
C ARG A 183 0.74 -1.63 15.00
N ASP A 184 1.91 -2.26 15.10
CA ASP A 184 2.18 -3.55 14.49
C ASP A 184 1.19 -4.60 15.03
N ARG A 185 0.83 -5.59 14.22
CA ARG A 185 -0.23 -6.56 14.52
C ARG A 185 0.33 -7.91 14.91
N TYR A 186 -0.19 -8.49 15.99
CA TYR A 186 0.02 -9.92 16.23
C TYR A 186 -0.74 -10.73 15.19
N ALA A 187 -0.11 -11.77 14.65
CA ALA A 187 -0.75 -12.65 13.65
C ALA A 187 -0.41 -14.12 13.91
N LYS A 188 -1.43 -14.99 13.84
CA LYS A 188 -1.25 -16.44 13.83
C LYS A 188 -1.33 -16.97 12.41
N ALA A 189 -0.36 -17.78 12.01
CA ALA A 189 -0.40 -18.55 10.76
C ALA A 189 -0.09 -20.01 11.08
N GLY A 190 -1.14 -20.86 11.07
CA GLY A 190 -1.05 -22.21 11.64
C GLY A 190 -0.66 -22.16 13.13
N ASP A 191 0.34 -22.95 13.51
CA ASP A 191 0.85 -23.02 14.90
C ASP A 191 1.89 -21.94 15.23
N LYS A 192 2.21 -21.05 14.28
CA LYS A 192 3.23 -20.01 14.44
C LYS A 192 2.60 -18.66 14.75
N LEU A 193 3.33 -17.88 15.54
CA LEU A 193 2.93 -16.54 15.97
C LEU A 193 3.95 -15.52 15.46
N PHE A 194 3.46 -14.41 14.92
CA PHE A 194 4.29 -13.37 14.30
C PHE A 194 3.88 -11.97 14.75
N LEU A 195 4.82 -11.04 14.60
CA LEU A 195 4.56 -9.60 14.63
C LEU A 195 4.64 -9.04 13.21
N LEU A 196 3.51 -8.60 12.66
CA LEU A 196 3.41 -8.01 11.32
C LEU A 196 3.43 -6.48 11.41
N ALA A 197 4.09 -5.84 10.45
CA ALA A 197 3.97 -4.39 10.32
C ALA A 197 2.52 -4.00 10.00
N ASP A 198 2.03 -2.91 10.61
CA ASP A 198 0.66 -2.39 10.38
C ASP A 198 0.35 -2.19 8.88
N THR A 199 1.36 -1.77 8.12
CA THR A 199 1.28 -1.56 6.67
C THR A 199 0.90 -2.80 5.87
N LYS A 200 1.02 -4.00 6.43
CA LYS A 200 0.62 -5.27 5.79
C LYS A 200 -0.89 -5.54 5.90
N VAL A 201 -1.55 -5.01 6.93
CA VAL A 201 -2.96 -5.30 7.25
C VAL A 201 -3.86 -4.09 7.04
N ARG A 202 -3.43 -2.90 7.47
CA ARG A 202 -4.22 -1.65 7.42
C ARG A 202 -4.78 -1.32 6.03
N PRO A 203 -4.08 -1.54 4.90
CA PRO A 203 -4.68 -1.28 3.59
C PRO A 203 -5.90 -2.16 3.27
N LEU A 204 -5.97 -3.38 3.83
CA LEU A 204 -7.13 -4.26 3.68
C LEU A 204 -8.27 -3.82 4.61
N GLN A 205 -7.97 -3.40 5.84
CA GLN A 205 -8.98 -2.87 6.77
C GLN A 205 -9.71 -1.63 6.22
N PHE A 206 -8.99 -0.77 5.49
CA PHE A 206 -9.54 0.46 4.91
C PHE A 206 -9.57 0.42 3.38
N ALA A 207 -9.92 -0.74 2.80
CA ALA A 207 -9.81 -0.99 1.36
C ALA A 207 -10.60 0.01 0.50
N ALA A 208 -11.83 0.34 0.90
CA ALA A 208 -12.73 1.25 0.17
C ALA A 208 -12.10 2.61 -0.13
N THR A 209 -11.33 3.14 0.84
CA THR A 209 -10.67 4.45 0.73
C THR A 209 -9.21 4.32 0.32
N ARG A 210 -8.49 3.25 0.65
CA ARG A 210 -7.04 3.16 0.39
C ARG A 210 -6.68 2.52 -0.93
N LEU A 211 -7.49 1.60 -1.45
CA LEU A 211 -7.11 0.77 -2.59
C LEU A 211 -7.70 1.22 -3.92
N ARG A 212 -8.75 2.05 -3.89
CA ARG A 212 -9.42 2.55 -5.08
C ARG A 212 -8.48 3.31 -6.03
N GLU A 213 -8.56 3.00 -7.32
CA GLU A 213 -7.93 3.82 -8.36
C GLU A 213 -8.63 5.17 -8.43
N ARG A 214 -7.83 6.22 -8.27
CA ARG A 214 -8.32 7.61 -8.32
C ARG A 214 -7.76 8.36 -9.51
N ARG A 215 -6.68 7.89 -10.14
CA ARG A 215 -6.15 8.50 -11.35
C ARG A 215 -7.18 8.41 -12.47
N LEU A 216 -7.32 9.50 -13.20
CA LEU A 216 -8.24 9.57 -14.35
C LEU A 216 -7.61 9.00 -15.63
N HIS A 217 -6.29 8.84 -15.66
CA HIS A 217 -5.53 8.29 -16.77
C HIS A 217 -4.40 7.39 -16.27
N PRO A 218 -3.93 6.46 -17.12
CA PRO A 218 -2.84 5.54 -16.77
C PRO A 218 -1.45 6.13 -17.01
N TRP A 219 -1.34 7.27 -17.71
CA TRP A 219 -0.06 7.82 -18.15
C TRP A 219 0.80 8.34 -17.00
N LEU A 220 2.09 8.01 -17.03
CA LEU A 220 3.10 8.70 -16.25
C LEU A 220 3.52 9.97 -16.98
N GLU A 221 3.89 11.02 -16.25
CA GLU A 221 4.34 12.28 -16.85
C GLU A 221 5.53 12.11 -17.81
N ALA A 222 6.41 11.14 -17.54
CA ALA A 222 7.53 10.82 -18.41
C ALA A 222 7.12 10.16 -19.74
N ASP A 223 5.91 9.61 -19.82
CA ASP A 223 5.38 8.95 -21.01
C ASP A 223 4.56 9.93 -21.89
N VAL A 224 4.35 11.16 -21.43
CA VAL A 224 3.53 12.17 -22.12
C VAL A 224 4.42 13.03 -23.01
N ASP A 225 4.27 12.88 -24.32
CA ASP A 225 5.01 13.67 -25.31
C ASP A 225 4.55 15.15 -25.36
N GLY A 226 3.26 15.38 -25.15
CA GLY A 226 2.65 16.70 -25.26
C GLY A 226 1.19 16.72 -24.79
N VAL A 227 0.67 17.93 -24.61
CA VAL A 227 -0.72 18.19 -24.25
C VAL A 227 -1.30 19.25 -25.19
N ASP A 228 -2.39 18.88 -25.85
CA ASP A 228 -3.17 19.75 -26.72
C ASP A 228 -4.44 20.20 -26.01
N VAL A 229 -4.58 21.50 -25.78
CA VAL A 229 -5.73 22.11 -25.10
C VAL A 229 -6.55 22.89 -26.11
N THR A 230 -7.79 22.48 -26.36
CA THR A 230 -8.69 23.21 -27.24
C THR A 230 -9.77 23.94 -26.45
N ARG A 231 -9.93 25.24 -26.69
CA ARG A 231 -11.01 26.07 -26.13
C ARG A 231 -11.54 27.01 -27.20
N ASP A 232 -12.86 27.00 -27.43
CA ASP A 232 -13.53 27.90 -28.38
C ASP A 232 -12.89 27.89 -29.80
N GLY A 233 -12.38 26.72 -30.22
CA GLY A 233 -11.69 26.55 -31.51
C GLY A 233 -10.22 27.00 -31.53
N GLN A 234 -9.68 27.51 -30.43
CA GLN A 234 -8.26 27.84 -30.27
C GLN A 234 -7.52 26.65 -29.66
N LEU A 235 -6.39 26.28 -30.26
CA LEU A 235 -5.50 25.22 -29.79
C LEU A 235 -4.28 25.83 -29.10
N LEU A 236 -4.00 25.36 -27.88
CA LEU A 236 -2.74 25.54 -27.18
C LEU A 236 -2.03 24.19 -27.10
N ALA A 237 -0.93 24.04 -27.85
CA ALA A 237 -0.08 22.85 -27.81
C ALA A 237 1.10 23.08 -26.86
N ILE A 238 1.32 22.13 -25.95
CA ILE A 238 2.42 22.11 -24.99
C ILE A 238 3.21 20.82 -25.23
N GLU A 239 4.52 20.91 -25.37
CA GLU A 239 5.40 19.76 -25.67
C GLU A 239 6.38 19.53 -24.52
N GLN A 240 6.69 18.27 -24.25
CA GLN A 240 7.81 17.90 -23.37
C GLN A 240 9.10 17.91 -24.18
N ARG A 241 10.09 18.69 -23.74
CA ARG A 241 11.44 18.71 -24.31
C ARG A 241 12.35 17.79 -23.52
N ASN A 242 13.34 17.19 -24.19
CA ASN A 242 14.36 16.32 -23.59
C ASN A 242 13.80 15.18 -22.72
N LYS A 243 12.67 14.55 -23.10
CA LYS A 243 12.02 13.52 -22.27
C LYS A 243 12.93 12.36 -21.87
N ASP A 244 13.90 12.04 -22.73
CA ASP A 244 14.86 10.94 -22.51
C ASP A 244 15.86 11.23 -21.37
N ASP A 245 16.01 12.49 -20.96
CA ASP A 245 16.84 12.92 -19.83
C ASP A 245 15.98 13.65 -18.80
N ARG A 246 15.49 12.91 -17.79
CA ARG A 246 14.62 13.45 -16.74
C ARG A 246 15.20 14.67 -16.01
N ALA A 247 16.53 14.80 -15.92
CA ALA A 247 17.16 15.96 -15.28
C ALA A 247 17.14 17.22 -16.15
N LYS A 248 16.90 17.07 -17.45
CA LYS A 248 16.80 18.16 -18.43
C LYS A 248 15.42 18.27 -19.07
N ALA A 249 14.47 17.43 -18.68
CA ALA A 249 13.13 17.43 -19.20
C ALA A 249 12.37 18.66 -18.70
N PHE A 250 11.70 19.37 -19.61
CA PHE A 250 10.89 20.54 -19.28
C PHE A 250 9.71 20.67 -20.25
N TRP A 251 8.70 21.43 -19.84
CA TRP A 251 7.53 21.72 -20.66
C TRP A 251 7.66 23.10 -21.33
N ALA A 252 7.31 23.18 -22.60
CA ALA A 252 7.30 24.43 -23.37
C ALA A 252 6.08 24.47 -24.28
N ARG A 253 5.61 25.66 -24.67
CA ARG A 253 4.61 25.75 -25.75
C ARG A 253 5.24 25.27 -27.05
N SER A 254 4.43 24.67 -27.93
CA SER A 254 4.91 24.23 -29.23
C SER A 254 5.54 25.41 -29.99
N GLY A 255 6.76 25.19 -30.50
CA GLY A 255 7.58 26.22 -31.14
C GLY A 255 8.44 27.08 -30.21
N GLU A 256 8.29 26.99 -28.89
CA GLU A 256 9.19 27.62 -27.93
C GLU A 256 10.37 26.69 -27.58
N GLU A 257 11.55 27.28 -27.36
CA GLU A 257 12.79 26.57 -27.02
C GLU A 257 13.08 26.56 -25.50
N ASN A 258 12.50 27.49 -24.77
CA ASN A 258 12.72 27.65 -23.33
C ASN A 258 11.56 27.08 -22.52
N GLU A 259 11.84 26.74 -21.27
CA GLU A 259 10.83 26.29 -20.31
C GLU A 259 9.74 27.35 -20.09
N ASP A 260 8.49 26.90 -20.15
CA ASP A 260 7.33 27.67 -19.70
C ASP A 260 6.84 27.09 -18.37
N ALA A 261 7.24 27.73 -17.26
CA ALA A 261 6.86 27.32 -15.92
C ALA A 261 5.33 27.29 -15.69
N THR A 262 4.57 28.13 -16.40
CA THR A 262 3.11 28.16 -16.31
C THR A 262 2.51 26.94 -17.01
N ALA A 263 2.98 26.63 -18.21
CA ALA A 263 2.59 25.43 -18.95
C ALA A 263 2.96 24.16 -18.16
N ALA A 264 4.18 24.11 -17.61
CA ALA A 264 4.65 23.00 -16.77
C ALA A 264 3.71 22.77 -15.56
N THR A 265 3.43 23.83 -14.79
CA THR A 265 2.53 23.76 -13.63
C THR A 265 1.12 23.29 -14.04
N TRP A 266 0.64 23.75 -15.18
CA TRP A 266 -0.69 23.37 -15.67
C TRP A 266 -0.74 21.89 -16.07
N VAL A 267 0.24 21.42 -16.85
CA VAL A 267 0.35 20.01 -17.26
C VAL A 267 0.50 19.11 -16.03
N GLU A 268 1.37 19.46 -15.09
CA GLU A 268 1.55 18.73 -13.82
C GLU A 268 0.23 18.59 -13.06
N LYS A 269 -0.56 19.68 -12.97
CA LYS A 269 -1.87 19.65 -12.30
C LYS A 269 -2.86 18.74 -13.01
N VAL A 270 -2.93 18.81 -14.35
CA VAL A 270 -3.82 17.95 -15.15
C VAL A 270 -3.45 16.48 -14.98
N LEU A 271 -2.16 16.15 -15.05
CA LEU A 271 -1.67 14.79 -14.88
C LEU A 271 -1.82 14.24 -13.46
N ARG A 272 -2.02 15.12 -12.48
CA ARG A 272 -2.28 14.75 -11.08
C ARG A 272 -3.76 14.79 -10.71
N LEU A 273 -4.65 15.10 -11.66
CA LEU A 273 -6.09 15.07 -11.41
C LEU A 273 -6.51 13.67 -10.98
N LYS A 274 -7.30 13.65 -9.90
CA LYS A 274 -7.82 12.44 -9.28
C LYS A 274 -9.31 12.59 -9.07
N ALA A 275 -10.05 11.50 -9.23
CA ALA A 275 -11.44 11.45 -8.80
C ALA A 275 -11.53 11.69 -7.28
N SER A 276 -12.37 12.64 -6.88
CA SER A 276 -12.77 12.80 -5.49
C SER A 276 -13.82 11.75 -5.13
N ALA A 277 -13.71 11.18 -3.93
CA ALA A 277 -14.75 10.35 -3.34
C ALA A 277 -15.65 11.22 -2.46
#